data_AF-A0A7C2KWT3-F1
#
_entry.id   AF-A0A7C2KWT3-F1
#
_cell.length_a   1.000
_cell.length_b   1.000
_cell.length_c   1.000
_cell.angle_alpha   90.00
_cell.angle_beta   90.00
_cell.angle_gamma   90.00
#
_symmetry.space_group_name_H-M   'P 1'
#
loop_
_entity.id
_entity.type
_entity.pdbx_description
1 polymer ?
#
loop_
_entity_poly.entity_id
_entity_poly.type
_entity_poly.pdbx_seq_one_letter_code
_entity_poly.pdbx_strand_id
1 'polypeptide(L)'
;MVVGPDTLLNLFRRFGSGAYEPLQVALELLLIGLAVNWCAGALRGTRGTRLLRGLLVVLVAATLIVRVLAEQFGWARLGLLYQYFMVGLAFIALVAFQPELRRALIRAGDVPFLRRTAPERRLIAALVESAGYLSRNRYGALVAIQREVGLGNWAEHGTQLNAEVSANLLNSIFYPNSPLHDLGVIIQGQRVLAAGCQFPVAESGEVDPALGSRHRAAVGLSAESDALVLVVSEETGTISLADRGELTRFLSLDDLEEELQSRLAGRGDGGARAPRASTATDAWRMARRLAAVVPLTLVIWFLADQASLIDDTIRILLEPRSDPAVQVDMVDPQPSMFEVRVRGTTREVLTLKAGSADQPLRITWMPEAAYAKPGRHTYRGDDLAGIVAALPPIQTRGLYVIKVSPEALSYVVEEVVTVTLPIRVESGPVRVADARLEPAEASVALRKSDLELIPEAQRQVTASLAETLRDVPAGQVRTFSRFRLDRRIAGYSVLRLSPEFADVTLQVVAQQVRRRLEERIAVQVLASPQFLQRFELEQRDANEWLIELEVEGDQARVAALQPKDTRAFVMFTLDQTPGADFRSAPVTVVLPQGVNLVGPPPEVQYRLLVRESATP
;
A
#
# COMPACT_ATOMS: atom_id res chain seq x y z
N MET A 1 -19.56 -0.67 -13.43
CA MET A 1 -18.27 0.01 -13.28
C MET A 1 -18.27 1.18 -14.25
N VAL A 2 -18.69 2.36 -13.80
CA VAL A 2 -18.86 3.53 -14.68
C VAL A 2 -17.54 4.30 -14.65
N VAL A 3 -16.81 4.26 -15.76
CA VAL A 3 -15.69 5.18 -15.99
C VAL A 3 -16.32 6.58 -16.00
N GLY A 4 -15.83 7.55 -15.23
CA GLY A 4 -16.18 8.99 -15.31
C GLY A 4 -15.07 9.84 -15.94
N PRO A 5 -15.21 11.18 -16.03
CA PRO A 5 -14.14 12.09 -16.45
C PRO A 5 -12.92 12.06 -15.51
N ASP A 6 -13.14 11.88 -14.20
CA ASP A 6 -12.09 11.81 -13.18
C ASP A 6 -11.13 10.63 -13.40
N THR A 7 -11.62 9.57 -14.03
CA THR A 7 -10.84 8.34 -14.29
C THR A 7 -9.65 8.57 -15.21
N LEU A 8 -9.77 9.48 -16.19
CA LEU A 8 -8.67 9.80 -17.11
C LEU A 8 -7.61 10.66 -16.42
N LEU A 9 -8.04 11.68 -15.68
CA LEU A 9 -7.14 12.50 -14.84
C LEU A 9 -6.40 11.64 -13.81
N ASN A 10 -7.10 10.66 -13.24
CA ASN A 10 -6.50 9.69 -12.34
C ASN A 10 -5.50 8.78 -13.06
N LEU A 11 -5.83 8.26 -14.25
CA LEU A 11 -4.88 7.49 -15.05
C LEU A 11 -3.59 8.29 -15.31
N PHE A 12 -3.70 9.55 -15.74
CA PHE A 12 -2.54 10.41 -15.97
C PHE A 12 -1.71 10.66 -14.70
N ARG A 13 -2.35 10.92 -13.56
CA ARG A 13 -1.66 11.07 -12.27
C ARG A 13 -0.92 9.79 -11.87
N ARG A 14 -1.50 8.61 -12.12
CA ARG A 14 -0.82 7.33 -11.84
C ARG A 14 0.34 7.06 -12.77
N PHE A 15 0.25 7.40 -14.06
CA PHE A 15 1.39 7.30 -14.98
C PHE A 15 2.58 8.16 -14.57
N GLY A 16 2.33 9.31 -13.93
CA GLY A 16 3.37 10.16 -13.34
C GLY A 16 3.89 9.67 -11.98
N SER A 17 3.28 8.63 -11.40
CA SER A 17 3.69 8.01 -10.13
C SER A 17 4.46 6.70 -10.38
N GLY A 18 5.18 6.20 -9.38
CA GLY A 18 5.85 4.89 -9.44
C GLY A 18 4.91 3.68 -9.42
N ALA A 19 3.59 3.89 -9.59
CA ALA A 19 2.57 2.84 -9.56
C ALA A 19 2.68 1.83 -10.71
N TYR A 20 3.30 2.22 -11.83
CA TYR A 20 3.50 1.36 -12.99
C TYR A 20 4.99 1.14 -13.24
N GLU A 21 5.41 -0.12 -13.31
CA GLU A 21 6.71 -0.45 -13.85
C GLU A 21 6.65 -0.39 -15.39
N PRO A 22 7.44 0.46 -16.05
CA PRO A 22 7.32 0.70 -17.50
C PRO A 22 7.58 -0.57 -18.32
N LEU A 23 8.44 -1.46 -17.83
CA LEU A 23 8.72 -2.75 -18.49
C LEU A 23 7.53 -3.71 -18.40
N GLN A 24 6.83 -3.74 -17.26
CA GLN A 24 5.63 -4.54 -17.10
C GLN A 24 4.52 -4.04 -18.03
N VAL A 25 4.24 -2.73 -18.04
CA VAL A 25 3.22 -2.14 -18.92
C VAL A 25 3.57 -2.38 -20.40
N ALA A 26 4.85 -2.25 -20.79
CA ALA A 26 5.28 -2.57 -22.15
C ALA A 26 5.04 -4.04 -22.51
N LEU A 27 5.30 -4.97 -21.58
CA LEU A 27 5.06 -6.40 -21.77
C LEU A 27 3.56 -6.73 -21.83
N GLU A 28 2.73 -6.11 -20.99
CA GLU A 28 1.27 -6.21 -21.04
C GLU A 28 0.72 -5.70 -22.37
N LEU A 29 1.13 -4.50 -22.81
CA LEU A 29 0.74 -3.93 -24.10
C LEU A 29 1.21 -4.79 -25.28
N LEU A 30 2.40 -5.39 -25.19
CA LEU A 30 2.92 -6.32 -26.19
C LEU A 30 2.07 -7.60 -26.26
N LEU A 31 1.77 -8.23 -25.13
CA LEU A 31 0.97 -9.45 -25.07
C LEU A 31 -0.46 -9.22 -25.53
N ILE A 32 -1.12 -8.17 -25.02
CA ILE A 32 -2.46 -7.78 -25.47
C ILE A 32 -2.41 -7.42 -26.96
N GLY A 33 -1.41 -6.67 -27.40
CA GLY A 33 -1.23 -6.31 -28.80
C GLY A 33 -1.05 -7.52 -29.72
N LEU A 34 -0.29 -8.53 -29.29
CA LEU A 34 -0.11 -9.79 -30.02
C LEU A 34 -1.43 -10.56 -30.12
N ALA A 35 -2.16 -10.67 -29.00
CA ALA A 35 -3.46 -11.33 -28.95
C ALA A 35 -4.49 -10.63 -29.83
N VAL A 36 -4.59 -9.29 -29.76
CA VAL A 36 -5.48 -8.48 -30.60
C VAL A 36 -5.09 -8.62 -32.07
N ASN A 37 -3.80 -8.60 -32.40
CA ASN A 37 -3.34 -8.79 -33.78
C ASN A 37 -3.68 -10.19 -34.31
N TRP A 38 -3.53 -11.23 -33.49
CA TRP A 38 -3.93 -12.59 -33.82
C TRP A 38 -5.44 -12.70 -34.06
N CYS A 39 -6.27 -12.20 -33.13
CA CYS A 39 -7.72 -12.16 -33.27
C CYS A 39 -8.17 -11.36 -34.50
N ALA A 40 -7.58 -10.19 -34.73
CA ALA A 40 -7.85 -9.38 -35.92
C ALA A 40 -7.45 -10.10 -37.21
N GLY A 41 -6.35 -10.87 -37.17
CA GLY A 41 -5.91 -11.75 -38.26
C GLY A 41 -6.90 -12.89 -38.55
N ALA A 42 -7.46 -13.51 -37.50
CA ALA A 42 -8.46 -14.57 -37.60
C ALA A 42 -9.79 -14.08 -38.17
N LEU A 43 -10.18 -12.84 -37.84
CA LEU A 43 -11.43 -12.24 -38.31
C LEU A 43 -11.30 -11.63 -39.72
N ARG A 44 -10.10 -11.28 -40.19
CA ARG A 44 -9.87 -10.62 -41.49
C ARG A 44 -10.38 -11.49 -42.65
N GLY A 45 -11.19 -10.88 -43.52
CA GLY A 45 -11.79 -11.56 -44.68
C GLY A 45 -13.15 -12.21 -44.38
N THR A 46 -13.59 -12.22 -43.13
CA THR A 46 -14.91 -12.76 -42.75
C THR A 46 -15.97 -11.67 -42.65
N ARG A 47 -17.25 -12.07 -42.83
CA ARG A 47 -18.43 -11.23 -42.54
C ARG A 47 -18.40 -10.67 -41.10
N GLY A 48 -17.73 -11.35 -40.16
CA GLY A 48 -17.54 -10.93 -38.77
C GLY A 48 -16.86 -9.57 -38.59
N THR A 49 -16.07 -9.10 -39.56
CA THR A 49 -15.45 -7.75 -39.49
C THR A 49 -16.47 -6.62 -39.60
N ARG A 50 -17.55 -6.81 -40.39
CA ARG A 50 -18.66 -5.83 -40.49
C ARG A 50 -19.48 -5.81 -39.20
N LEU A 51 -19.77 -6.98 -38.64
CA LEU A 51 -20.43 -7.14 -37.34
C LEU A 51 -19.64 -6.48 -36.20
N LEU A 52 -18.33 -6.69 -36.15
CA LEU A 52 -17.46 -6.08 -35.12
C LEU A 52 -17.46 -4.56 -35.18
N ARG A 53 -17.38 -3.97 -36.38
CA ARG A 53 -17.48 -2.52 -36.56
C ARG A 53 -18.85 -2.00 -36.13
N GLY A 54 -19.93 -2.67 -36.52
CA GLY A 54 -21.29 -2.31 -36.11
C GLY A 54 -21.47 -2.35 -34.59
N LEU A 55 -21.01 -3.44 -33.95
CA LEU A 55 -21.05 -3.59 -32.50
C LEU A 55 -20.25 -2.50 -31.78
N LEU A 56 -19.04 -2.19 -32.27
CA LEU A 56 -18.19 -1.16 -31.70
C LEU A 56 -18.82 0.24 -31.81
N VAL A 57 -19.42 0.56 -32.97
CA VAL A 57 -20.13 1.84 -33.17
C VAL A 57 -21.32 1.97 -32.20
N VAL A 58 -22.12 0.91 -32.07
CA VAL A 58 -23.26 0.89 -31.13
C VAL A 58 -22.77 1.06 -29.70
N LEU A 59 -21.71 0.36 -29.30
CA LEU A 59 -21.14 0.44 -27.95
C LEU A 59 -20.62 1.84 -27.64
N VAL A 60 -19.85 2.45 -28.55
CA VAL A 60 -19.32 3.81 -28.38
C VAL A 60 -20.45 4.84 -28.34
N ALA A 61 -21.40 4.78 -29.27
CA ALA A 61 -22.53 5.70 -29.33
C ALA A 61 -23.41 5.60 -28.07
N ALA A 62 -23.78 4.38 -27.65
CA ALA A 62 -24.57 4.17 -26.45
C ALA A 62 -23.86 4.68 -25.19
N THR A 63 -22.54 4.42 -25.07
CA THR A 63 -21.74 4.89 -23.93
C THR A 63 -21.68 6.42 -23.90
N LEU A 64 -21.44 7.06 -25.04
CA LEU A 64 -21.35 8.52 -25.14
C LEU A 64 -22.68 9.19 -24.80
N ILE A 65 -23.78 8.70 -25.38
CA ILE A 65 -25.13 9.22 -25.15
C ILE A 65 -25.49 9.10 -23.67
N VAL A 66 -25.29 7.92 -23.07
CA VAL A 66 -25.62 7.70 -21.67
C VAL A 66 -24.75 8.54 -20.76
N ARG A 67 -23.43 8.65 -20.99
CA ARG A 67 -22.57 9.48 -20.14
C ARG A 67 -22.98 10.94 -20.18
N VAL A 68 -23.15 11.52 -21.38
CA VAL A 68 -23.50 12.94 -21.53
C VAL A 68 -24.85 13.24 -20.88
N LEU A 69 -25.86 12.39 -21.11
CA LEU A 69 -27.19 12.59 -20.55
C LEU A 69 -27.27 12.27 -19.04
N ALA A 70 -26.59 11.23 -18.56
CA ALA A 70 -26.65 10.83 -17.16
C ALA A 70 -25.86 11.78 -16.25
N GLU A 71 -24.69 12.26 -16.69
CA GLU A 71 -23.86 13.19 -15.91
C GLU A 71 -24.46 14.61 -15.87
N GLN A 72 -25.06 15.08 -16.96
CA GLN A 72 -25.66 16.42 -16.98
C GLN A 72 -26.99 16.51 -16.21
N PHE A 73 -27.81 15.44 -16.22
CA PHE A 73 -29.15 15.48 -15.66
C PHE A 73 -29.35 14.61 -14.40
N GLY A 74 -28.32 13.90 -13.95
CA GLY A 74 -28.34 13.10 -12.72
C GLY A 74 -29.30 11.89 -12.76
N TRP A 75 -29.63 11.38 -13.95
CA TRP A 75 -30.64 10.34 -14.13
C TRP A 75 -30.13 8.95 -13.74
N ALA A 76 -30.22 8.61 -12.45
CA ALA A 76 -29.81 7.31 -11.91
C ALA A 76 -30.45 6.10 -12.63
N ARG A 77 -31.70 6.24 -13.09
CA ARG A 77 -32.42 5.19 -13.85
C ARG A 77 -31.78 4.90 -15.21
N LEU A 78 -31.21 5.91 -15.87
CA LEU A 78 -30.55 5.75 -17.16
C LEU A 78 -29.25 4.96 -17.02
N GLY A 79 -28.50 5.18 -15.93
CA GLY A 79 -27.31 4.40 -15.59
C GLY A 79 -27.64 2.93 -15.34
N LEU A 80 -28.75 2.64 -14.65
CA LEU A 80 -29.21 1.28 -14.40
C LEU A 80 -29.64 0.57 -15.70
N LEU A 81 -30.37 1.27 -16.59
CA LEU A 81 -30.73 0.75 -17.92
C LEU A 81 -29.50 0.44 -18.77
N TYR A 82 -28.49 1.32 -18.75
CA TYR A 82 -27.23 1.11 -19.46
C TYR A 82 -26.50 -0.14 -19.00
N GLN A 83 -26.49 -0.43 -17.70
CA GLN A 83 -25.88 -1.66 -17.18
C GLN A 83 -26.56 -2.91 -17.76
N TYR A 84 -27.89 -2.95 -17.78
CA TYR A 84 -28.62 -4.07 -18.40
C TYR A 84 -28.41 -4.13 -19.92
N PHE A 85 -28.38 -2.99 -20.59
CA PHE A 85 -28.10 -2.91 -22.02
C PHE A 85 -26.71 -3.47 -22.36
N MET A 86 -25.67 -3.15 -21.58
CA MET A 86 -24.32 -3.70 -21.77
C MET A 86 -24.28 -5.22 -21.59
N VAL A 87 -24.96 -5.76 -20.59
CA VAL A 87 -25.06 -7.21 -20.38
C VAL A 87 -25.78 -7.88 -21.56
N GLY A 88 -26.91 -7.31 -22.00
CA GLY A 88 -27.65 -7.81 -23.16
C GLY A 88 -26.83 -7.74 -24.46
N LEU A 89 -26.10 -6.64 -24.67
CA LEU A 89 -25.24 -6.45 -25.83
C LEU A 89 -24.08 -7.46 -25.84
N ALA A 90 -23.48 -7.75 -24.68
CA ALA A 90 -22.44 -8.77 -24.56
C ALA A 90 -22.98 -10.18 -24.88
N PHE A 91 -24.20 -10.50 -24.43
CA PHE A 91 -24.85 -11.77 -24.76
C PHE A 91 -25.15 -11.89 -26.26
N ILE A 92 -25.72 -10.85 -26.88
CA ILE A 92 -25.97 -10.80 -28.33
C ILE A 92 -24.66 -10.94 -29.10
N ALA A 93 -23.60 -10.22 -28.68
CA ALA A 93 -22.28 -10.31 -29.29
C ALA A 93 -21.75 -11.74 -29.20
N LEU A 94 -21.83 -12.40 -28.05
CA LEU A 94 -21.38 -13.78 -27.87
C LEU A 94 -22.08 -14.74 -28.83
N VAL A 95 -23.41 -14.63 -28.96
CA VAL A 95 -24.20 -15.46 -29.89
C VAL A 95 -23.89 -15.13 -31.34
N ALA A 96 -23.82 -13.85 -31.69
CA ALA A 96 -23.54 -13.39 -33.06
C ALA A 96 -22.12 -13.76 -33.54
N PHE A 97 -21.13 -13.79 -32.62
CA PHE A 97 -19.75 -14.18 -32.90
C PHE A 97 -19.48 -15.69 -32.75
N GLN A 98 -20.48 -16.50 -32.40
CA GLN A 98 -20.32 -17.94 -32.24
C GLN A 98 -19.68 -18.62 -33.48
N PRO A 99 -20.09 -18.31 -34.73
CA PRO A 99 -19.47 -18.89 -35.93
C PRO A 99 -17.98 -18.50 -36.07
N GLU A 100 -17.64 -17.26 -35.77
CA GLU A 100 -16.26 -16.74 -35.81
C GLU A 100 -15.39 -17.39 -34.74
N LEU A 101 -15.88 -17.52 -33.51
CA LEU A 101 -15.17 -18.18 -32.43
C LEU A 101 -14.87 -19.64 -32.79
N ARG A 102 -15.87 -20.37 -33.29
CA ARG A 102 -15.68 -21.76 -33.78
C ARG A 102 -14.57 -21.84 -34.82
N ARG A 103 -14.58 -20.95 -35.82
CA ARG A 103 -13.55 -20.91 -36.88
C ARG A 103 -12.15 -20.57 -36.33
N ALA A 104 -12.06 -19.59 -35.42
CA ALA A 104 -10.79 -19.21 -34.80
C ALA A 104 -10.17 -20.37 -34.00
N LEU A 105 -10.99 -21.12 -33.26
CA LEU A 105 -10.56 -22.32 -32.53
C LEU A 105 -10.08 -23.43 -33.47
N ILE A 106 -10.81 -23.70 -34.56
CA ILE A 106 -10.38 -24.68 -35.58
C ILE A 106 -9.02 -24.28 -36.16
N ARG A 107 -8.85 -23.01 -36.53
CA ARG A 107 -7.58 -22.49 -37.06
C ARG A 107 -6.43 -22.53 -36.04
N ALA A 108 -6.72 -22.38 -34.75
CA ALA A 108 -5.72 -22.51 -33.69
C ALA A 108 -5.26 -23.97 -33.48
N GLY A 109 -6.14 -24.94 -33.76
CA GLY A 109 -5.85 -26.37 -33.70
C GLY A 109 -5.07 -26.89 -34.92
N ASP A 110 -5.23 -26.24 -36.08
CA ASP A 110 -4.46 -26.53 -37.30
C ASP A 110 -3.05 -25.89 -37.22
N VAL A 111 -2.20 -26.43 -36.34
CA VAL A 111 -0.76 -26.12 -36.36
C VAL A 111 -0.13 -26.71 -37.63
N PRO A 112 0.59 -25.92 -38.45
CA PRO A 112 1.24 -26.41 -39.67
C PRO A 112 2.52 -27.17 -39.31
N PHE A 113 2.40 -28.25 -38.55
CA PHE A 113 3.49 -29.17 -38.35
C PHE A 113 3.58 -30.05 -39.61
N LEU A 114 4.57 -29.73 -40.45
CA LEU A 114 5.10 -30.60 -41.50
C LEU A 114 4.38 -30.58 -42.87
N ARG A 115 4.43 -29.46 -43.60
CA ARG A 115 4.19 -29.45 -45.06
C ARG A 115 5.51 -29.25 -45.82
N ARG A 116 6.09 -30.37 -46.27
CA ARG A 116 7.23 -30.39 -47.21
C ARG A 116 6.79 -29.82 -48.57
N THR A 117 7.54 -28.84 -49.05
CA THR A 117 7.32 -27.91 -50.17
C THR A 117 7.50 -28.48 -51.59
N ALA A 118 7.34 -29.78 -51.83
CA ALA A 118 7.67 -30.39 -53.13
C ALA A 118 6.54 -30.91 -54.06
N PRO A 119 5.23 -30.97 -53.71
CA PRO A 119 4.24 -31.60 -54.61
C PRO A 119 3.30 -30.71 -55.44
N GLU A 120 3.31 -29.38 -55.33
CA GLU A 120 2.30 -28.52 -55.99
C GLU A 120 2.30 -28.60 -57.52
N ARG A 121 3.45 -28.85 -58.16
CA ARG A 121 3.55 -28.93 -59.63
C ARG A 121 2.70 -30.05 -60.25
N ARG A 122 2.61 -31.22 -59.61
CA ARG A 122 1.82 -32.35 -60.15
C ARG A 122 0.32 -32.07 -60.06
N LEU A 123 -0.11 -31.45 -58.97
CA LEU A 123 -1.49 -31.00 -58.80
C LEU A 123 -1.87 -29.97 -59.87
N ILE A 124 -1.03 -28.94 -60.05
CA ILE A 124 -1.28 -27.87 -61.01
C ILE A 124 -1.36 -28.44 -62.44
N ALA A 125 -0.41 -29.29 -62.83
CA ALA A 125 -0.44 -29.94 -64.15
C ALA A 125 -1.74 -30.75 -64.37
N ALA A 126 -2.18 -31.54 -63.40
CA ALA A 126 -3.41 -32.31 -63.50
C ALA A 126 -4.67 -31.42 -63.58
N LEU A 127 -4.70 -30.30 -62.86
CA LEU A 127 -5.80 -29.33 -62.91
C LEU A 127 -5.86 -28.61 -64.26
N VAL A 128 -4.72 -28.15 -64.79
CA VAL A 128 -4.65 -27.45 -66.08
C VAL A 128 -5.02 -28.40 -67.22
N GLU A 129 -4.49 -29.63 -67.21
CA GLU A 129 -4.82 -30.65 -68.21
C GLU A 129 -6.32 -30.99 -68.20
N SER A 130 -6.91 -31.19 -67.01
CA SER A 130 -8.34 -31.45 -66.87
C SER A 130 -9.18 -30.25 -67.27
N ALA A 131 -8.82 -29.04 -66.85
CA ALA A 131 -9.53 -27.82 -67.23
C ALA A 131 -9.54 -27.60 -68.75
N GLY A 132 -8.43 -27.89 -69.45
CA GLY A 132 -8.36 -27.82 -70.90
C GLY A 132 -9.21 -28.88 -71.61
N TYR A 133 -9.33 -30.08 -71.06
CA TYR A 133 -10.24 -31.10 -71.57
C TYR A 133 -11.72 -30.70 -71.35
N LEU A 134 -12.07 -30.31 -70.13
CA LEU A 134 -13.43 -29.94 -69.74
C LEU A 134 -13.90 -28.68 -70.48
N SER A 135 -13.03 -27.68 -70.65
CA SER A 135 -13.30 -26.45 -71.41
C SER A 135 -13.61 -26.73 -72.89
N ARG A 136 -12.77 -27.54 -73.57
CA ARG A 136 -12.97 -27.90 -74.98
C ARG A 136 -14.28 -28.64 -75.23
N ASN A 137 -14.69 -29.49 -74.29
CA ASN A 137 -15.92 -30.26 -74.37
C ASN A 137 -17.14 -29.55 -73.74
N ARG A 138 -16.94 -28.36 -73.16
CA ARG A 138 -17.95 -27.59 -72.39
C ARG A 138 -18.60 -28.41 -71.27
N TYR A 139 -17.80 -29.21 -70.58
CA TYR A 139 -18.23 -29.92 -69.38
C TYR A 139 -18.02 -29.01 -68.17
N GLY A 140 -19.09 -28.75 -67.44
CA GLY A 140 -19.05 -27.86 -66.28
C GLY A 140 -18.24 -28.46 -65.14
N ALA A 141 -17.35 -27.66 -64.55
CA ALA A 141 -16.47 -28.11 -63.48
C ALA A 141 -16.47 -27.11 -62.32
N LEU A 142 -16.34 -27.62 -61.10
CA LEU A 142 -16.26 -26.82 -59.88
C LEU A 142 -15.32 -27.52 -58.88
N VAL A 143 -14.10 -27.02 -58.75
CA VAL A 143 -13.03 -27.67 -57.97
C VAL A 143 -12.51 -26.70 -56.91
N ALA A 144 -12.71 -27.02 -55.64
CA ALA A 144 -12.17 -26.27 -54.51
C ALA A 144 -10.86 -26.88 -54.01
N ILE A 145 -9.80 -26.07 -53.99
CA ILE A 145 -8.47 -26.46 -53.53
C ILE A 145 -8.28 -25.91 -52.11
N GLN A 146 -8.16 -26.82 -51.14
CA GLN A 146 -8.00 -26.49 -49.74
C GLN A 146 -6.61 -25.87 -49.48
N ARG A 147 -6.61 -24.70 -48.81
CA ARG A 147 -5.40 -24.00 -48.36
C ARG A 147 -5.23 -24.13 -46.85
N GLU A 148 -5.31 -23.04 -46.08
CA GLU A 148 -5.16 -23.05 -44.62
C GLU A 148 -6.44 -23.49 -43.91
N VAL A 149 -7.61 -23.08 -44.42
CA VAL A 149 -8.89 -23.42 -43.82
C VAL A 149 -9.33 -24.81 -44.26
N GLY A 150 -9.49 -25.73 -43.30
CA GLY A 150 -10.05 -27.05 -43.54
C GLY A 150 -11.41 -27.01 -44.23
N LEU A 151 -11.56 -27.75 -45.34
CA LEU A 151 -12.83 -27.85 -46.07
C LEU A 151 -13.69 -29.06 -45.64
N GLY A 152 -13.37 -29.68 -44.49
CA GLY A 152 -14.00 -30.92 -44.01
C GLY A 152 -15.52 -30.83 -43.88
N ASN A 153 -16.05 -29.70 -43.38
CA ASN A 153 -17.49 -29.51 -43.18
C ASN A 153 -18.31 -29.64 -44.49
N TRP A 154 -17.73 -29.26 -45.64
CA TRP A 154 -18.37 -29.40 -46.95
C TRP A 154 -18.11 -30.80 -47.55
N ALA A 155 -16.95 -31.39 -47.24
CA ALA A 155 -16.59 -32.72 -47.69
C ALA A 155 -17.46 -33.83 -47.04
N GLU A 156 -17.87 -33.65 -45.79
CA GLU A 156 -18.75 -34.59 -45.06
C GLU A 156 -20.09 -34.83 -45.77
N HIS A 157 -20.59 -33.83 -46.50
CA HIS A 157 -21.87 -33.89 -47.21
C HIS A 157 -21.73 -34.42 -48.66
N GLY A 158 -20.50 -34.68 -49.12
CA GLY A 158 -20.22 -35.26 -50.43
C GLY A 158 -19.87 -36.74 -50.37
N THR A 159 -19.60 -37.34 -51.53
CA THR A 159 -19.07 -38.70 -51.62
C THR A 159 -17.57 -38.69 -51.37
N GLN A 160 -17.14 -39.34 -50.29
CA GLN A 160 -15.73 -39.47 -49.91
C GLN A 160 -14.98 -40.36 -50.91
N LEU A 161 -13.92 -39.83 -51.53
CA LEU A 161 -13.13 -40.55 -52.52
C LEU A 161 -11.73 -40.89 -52.01
N ASN A 162 -11.07 -39.94 -51.32
CA ASN A 162 -9.70 -40.07 -50.82
C ASN A 162 -8.68 -40.55 -51.88
N ALA A 163 -8.93 -40.24 -53.15
CA ALA A 163 -8.15 -40.70 -54.30
C ALA A 163 -7.05 -39.71 -54.68
N GLU A 164 -5.97 -40.19 -55.30
CA GLU A 164 -4.91 -39.32 -55.81
C GLU A 164 -5.42 -38.47 -56.99
N VAL A 165 -5.07 -37.18 -57.02
CA VAL A 165 -5.51 -36.27 -58.07
C VAL A 165 -4.85 -36.65 -59.40
N SER A 166 -5.67 -36.87 -60.43
CA SER A 166 -5.23 -37.05 -61.81
C SER A 166 -6.22 -36.39 -62.75
N ALA A 167 -5.76 -35.96 -63.93
CA ALA A 167 -6.63 -35.34 -64.93
C ALA A 167 -7.77 -36.28 -65.35
N ASN A 168 -7.47 -37.58 -65.53
CA ASN A 168 -8.45 -38.60 -65.89
C ASN A 168 -9.54 -38.78 -64.81
N LEU A 169 -9.18 -38.72 -63.52
CA LEU A 169 -10.15 -38.80 -62.43
C LEU A 169 -11.08 -37.58 -62.45
N LEU A 170 -10.52 -36.37 -62.56
CA LEU A 170 -11.32 -35.14 -62.60
C LEU A 170 -12.24 -35.12 -63.84
N ASN A 171 -11.73 -35.53 -65.00
CA ASN A 171 -12.51 -35.64 -66.22
C ASN A 171 -13.66 -36.65 -66.08
N SER A 172 -13.45 -37.75 -65.35
CA SER A 172 -14.47 -38.78 -65.10
C SER A 172 -15.53 -38.30 -64.10
N ILE A 173 -15.13 -37.56 -63.06
CA ILE A 173 -16.05 -36.98 -62.09
C ILE A 173 -16.99 -35.99 -62.77
N PHE A 174 -16.45 -35.06 -63.58
CA PHE A 174 -17.22 -34.02 -64.27
C PHE A 174 -17.80 -34.46 -65.62
N TYR A 175 -17.75 -35.75 -65.96
CA TYR A 175 -18.39 -36.24 -67.16
C TYR A 175 -19.91 -36.04 -67.08
N PRO A 176 -20.57 -35.47 -68.10
CA PRO A 176 -22.01 -35.25 -68.06
C PRO A 176 -22.78 -36.53 -67.76
N ASN A 177 -23.79 -36.45 -66.87
CA ASN A 177 -24.59 -37.59 -66.40
C ASN A 177 -23.88 -38.55 -65.43
N SER A 178 -22.64 -38.27 -64.99
CA SER A 178 -22.02 -39.01 -63.89
C SER A 178 -22.69 -38.66 -62.55
N PRO A 179 -22.98 -39.59 -61.64
CA PRO A 179 -23.58 -39.25 -60.34
C PRO A 179 -22.79 -38.23 -59.51
N LEU A 180 -21.50 -38.02 -59.81
CA LEU A 180 -20.60 -37.11 -59.11
C LEU A 180 -20.36 -35.77 -59.83
N HIS A 181 -20.91 -35.57 -61.03
CA HIS A 181 -20.66 -34.36 -61.84
C HIS A 181 -21.43 -33.12 -61.36
N ASP A 182 -22.47 -33.35 -60.57
CA ASP A 182 -23.28 -32.31 -59.97
C ASP A 182 -22.56 -31.79 -58.72
N LEU A 183 -22.51 -30.47 -58.55
CA LEU A 183 -21.85 -29.77 -57.44
C LEU A 183 -20.30 -29.79 -57.50
N GLY A 184 -19.64 -29.64 -56.35
CA GLY A 184 -18.20 -29.36 -56.26
C GLY A 184 -17.33 -30.55 -55.88
N VAL A 185 -16.05 -30.48 -56.24
CA VAL A 185 -15.00 -31.41 -55.80
C VAL A 185 -14.07 -30.68 -54.84
N ILE A 186 -13.69 -31.33 -53.74
CA ILE A 186 -12.75 -30.79 -52.76
C ILE A 186 -11.42 -31.53 -52.88
N ILE A 187 -10.34 -30.77 -53.09
CA ILE A 187 -8.97 -31.27 -53.13
C ILE A 187 -8.23 -30.82 -51.88
N GLN A 188 -7.66 -31.78 -51.15
CA GLN A 188 -6.81 -31.54 -49.99
C GLN A 188 -5.40 -32.08 -50.26
N GLY A 189 -4.43 -31.17 -50.40
CA GLY A 189 -3.07 -31.54 -50.78
C GLY A 189 -3.03 -32.15 -52.18
N GLN A 190 -2.69 -33.44 -52.30
CA GLN A 190 -2.66 -34.17 -53.58
C GLN A 190 -3.81 -35.16 -53.75
N ARG A 191 -4.84 -35.08 -52.91
CA ARG A 191 -5.96 -36.02 -52.93
C ARG A 191 -7.28 -35.31 -53.18
N VAL A 192 -8.13 -35.93 -53.97
CA VAL A 192 -9.56 -35.62 -54.01
C VAL A 192 -10.17 -36.18 -52.74
N LEU A 193 -10.53 -35.29 -51.81
CA LEU A 193 -11.14 -35.66 -50.53
C LEU A 193 -12.56 -36.19 -50.77
N ALA A 194 -13.39 -35.38 -51.42
CA ALA A 194 -14.77 -35.73 -51.76
C ALA A 194 -15.23 -35.07 -53.07
N ALA A 195 -16.24 -35.65 -53.70
CA ALA A 195 -16.95 -35.13 -54.88
C ALA A 195 -18.45 -35.02 -54.62
N GLY A 196 -19.17 -34.22 -55.40
CA GLY A 196 -20.59 -33.94 -55.15
C GLY A 196 -20.84 -33.10 -53.90
N CYS A 197 -19.88 -32.26 -53.51
CA CYS A 197 -19.96 -31.43 -52.31
C CYS A 197 -20.78 -30.17 -52.59
N GLN A 198 -21.78 -29.88 -51.76
CA GLN A 198 -22.57 -28.66 -51.87
C GLN A 198 -21.82 -27.47 -51.29
N PHE A 199 -21.58 -26.45 -52.12
CA PHE A 199 -20.90 -25.22 -51.71
C PHE A 199 -21.90 -24.09 -51.43
N PRO A 200 -21.58 -23.15 -50.51
CA PRO A 200 -22.40 -21.98 -50.26
C PRO A 200 -22.41 -21.08 -51.50
N VAL A 201 -23.56 -20.48 -51.78
CA VAL A 201 -23.77 -19.65 -52.97
C VAL A 201 -23.72 -18.18 -52.57
N ALA A 202 -22.98 -17.36 -53.31
CA ALA A 202 -22.93 -15.93 -53.09
C ALA A 202 -24.32 -15.27 -53.28
N GLU A 203 -24.64 -14.28 -52.46
CA GLU A 203 -25.91 -13.56 -52.50
C GLU A 203 -26.01 -12.72 -53.78
N SER A 204 -27.22 -12.56 -54.32
CA SER A 204 -27.48 -11.97 -55.65
C SER A 204 -27.02 -10.52 -55.84
N GLY A 205 -26.64 -9.81 -54.77
CA GLY A 205 -26.08 -8.46 -54.84
C GLY A 205 -24.55 -8.40 -54.96
N GLU A 206 -23.84 -9.52 -54.80
CA GLU A 206 -22.37 -9.56 -54.76
C GLU A 206 -21.74 -10.04 -56.09
N VAL A 207 -22.55 -10.48 -57.06
CA VAL A 207 -22.10 -11.21 -58.26
C VAL A 207 -22.90 -10.80 -59.50
N ASP A 208 -22.27 -10.76 -60.68
CA ASP A 208 -22.91 -10.46 -61.97
C ASP A 208 -24.13 -11.39 -62.21
N PRO A 209 -25.34 -10.85 -62.49
CA PRO A 209 -26.55 -11.64 -62.71
C PRO A 209 -26.43 -12.69 -63.83
N ALA A 210 -25.52 -12.50 -64.78
CA ALA A 210 -25.26 -13.44 -65.87
C ALA A 210 -24.48 -14.70 -65.43
N LEU A 211 -24.05 -14.80 -64.17
CA LEU A 211 -23.29 -15.93 -63.66
C LEU A 211 -24.17 -17.09 -63.21
N GLY A 212 -23.91 -18.27 -63.79
CA GLY A 212 -24.57 -19.53 -63.45
C GLY A 212 -24.30 -20.01 -62.01
N SER A 213 -25.03 -21.04 -61.59
CA SER A 213 -25.00 -21.58 -60.21
C SER A 213 -23.60 -21.99 -59.74
N ARG A 214 -22.79 -22.65 -60.60
CA ARG A 214 -21.41 -23.05 -60.28
C ARG A 214 -20.48 -21.86 -59.99
N HIS A 215 -20.61 -20.78 -60.75
CA HIS A 215 -19.82 -19.56 -60.51
C HIS A 215 -20.20 -18.89 -59.19
N ARG A 216 -21.50 -18.79 -58.89
CA ARG A 216 -21.97 -18.24 -57.61
C ARG A 216 -21.54 -19.11 -56.42
N ALA A 217 -21.50 -20.42 -56.59
CA ALA A 217 -20.99 -21.36 -55.59
C ALA A 217 -19.47 -21.19 -55.36
N ALA A 218 -18.70 -20.96 -56.42
CA ALA A 218 -17.27 -20.69 -56.29
C ALA A 218 -16.97 -19.37 -55.56
N VAL A 219 -17.71 -18.31 -55.89
CA VAL A 219 -17.60 -17.04 -55.18
C VAL A 219 -18.02 -17.20 -53.72
N GLY A 220 -19.13 -17.88 -53.43
CA GLY A 220 -19.60 -18.10 -52.06
C GLY A 220 -18.59 -18.87 -51.21
N LEU A 221 -18.06 -19.99 -51.72
CA LEU A 221 -17.06 -20.77 -50.98
C LEU A 221 -15.75 -20.00 -50.77
N SER A 222 -15.28 -19.26 -51.77
CA SER A 222 -14.07 -18.43 -51.65
C SER A 222 -14.27 -17.18 -50.78
N ALA A 223 -15.50 -16.76 -50.54
CA ALA A 223 -15.83 -15.70 -49.58
C ALA A 223 -15.86 -16.22 -48.13
N GLU A 224 -16.28 -17.48 -47.93
CA GLU A 224 -16.37 -18.11 -46.60
C GLU A 224 -15.08 -18.80 -46.15
N SER A 225 -14.19 -19.15 -47.08
CA SER A 225 -12.93 -19.83 -46.81
C SER A 225 -11.78 -19.21 -47.57
N ASP A 226 -10.54 -19.58 -47.24
CA ASP A 226 -9.39 -19.25 -48.07
C ASP A 226 -9.20 -20.27 -49.20
N ALA A 227 -10.18 -21.08 -49.59
CA ALA A 227 -10.03 -22.01 -50.71
C ALA A 227 -9.84 -21.28 -52.04
N LEU A 228 -9.07 -21.88 -52.94
CA LEU A 228 -8.98 -21.43 -54.33
C LEU A 228 -9.92 -22.29 -55.16
N VAL A 229 -10.90 -21.69 -55.84
CA VAL A 229 -11.96 -22.45 -56.52
C VAL A 229 -11.87 -22.27 -58.02
N LEU A 230 -11.54 -23.34 -58.74
CA LEU A 230 -11.51 -23.42 -60.19
C LEU A 230 -12.91 -23.74 -60.73
N VAL A 231 -13.34 -23.01 -61.76
CA VAL A 231 -14.64 -23.19 -62.42
C VAL A 231 -14.43 -23.29 -63.92
N VAL A 232 -15.13 -24.25 -64.55
CA VAL A 232 -15.28 -24.32 -66.01
C VAL A 232 -16.77 -24.19 -66.33
N SER A 233 -17.11 -23.24 -67.19
CA SER A 233 -18.49 -22.98 -67.60
C SER A 233 -19.03 -24.09 -68.52
N GLU A 234 -20.21 -24.63 -68.21
CA GLU A 234 -20.90 -25.60 -69.07
C GLU A 234 -21.51 -24.97 -70.33
N GLU A 235 -21.80 -23.67 -70.30
CA GLU A 235 -22.41 -22.96 -71.43
C GLU A 235 -21.35 -22.51 -72.44
N THR A 236 -20.25 -21.94 -71.92
CA THR A 236 -19.25 -21.23 -72.71
C THR A 236 -17.88 -21.92 -72.75
N GLY A 237 -17.63 -22.91 -71.90
CA GLY A 237 -16.31 -23.51 -71.71
C GLY A 237 -15.30 -22.58 -71.03
N THR A 238 -15.69 -21.37 -70.63
CA THR A 238 -14.80 -20.38 -70.03
C THR A 238 -14.24 -20.87 -68.70
N ILE A 239 -12.91 -20.78 -68.54
CA ILE A 239 -12.21 -21.08 -67.31
C ILE A 239 -12.17 -19.84 -66.43
N SER A 240 -12.52 -19.99 -65.16
CA SER A 240 -12.51 -18.92 -64.16
C SER A 240 -11.92 -19.43 -62.83
N LEU A 241 -11.40 -18.51 -62.03
CA LEU A 241 -10.81 -18.81 -60.73
C LEU A 241 -11.39 -17.85 -59.68
N ALA A 242 -11.93 -18.38 -58.59
CA ALA A 242 -12.47 -17.61 -57.48
C ALA A 242 -11.51 -17.64 -56.27
N ASP A 243 -11.21 -16.48 -55.72
CA ASP A 243 -10.39 -16.31 -54.51
C ASP A 243 -10.90 -15.12 -53.70
N ARG A 244 -11.09 -15.30 -52.39
CA ARG A 244 -11.57 -14.26 -51.44
C ARG A 244 -12.84 -13.53 -51.91
N GLY A 245 -13.75 -14.23 -52.56
CA GLY A 245 -15.01 -13.67 -53.05
C GLY A 245 -14.89 -12.87 -54.35
N GLU A 246 -13.71 -12.83 -54.99
CA GLU A 246 -13.51 -12.25 -56.31
C GLU A 246 -13.37 -13.35 -57.36
N LEU A 247 -13.96 -13.16 -58.54
CA LEU A 247 -13.93 -14.12 -59.66
C LEU A 247 -13.09 -13.56 -60.82
N THR A 248 -11.95 -14.18 -61.09
CA THR A 248 -11.14 -13.92 -62.28
C THR A 248 -11.66 -14.78 -63.43
N ARG A 249 -12.15 -14.18 -64.51
CA ARG A 249 -12.77 -14.87 -65.66
C ARG A 249 -11.85 -14.83 -66.89
N PHE A 250 -12.15 -15.70 -67.86
CA PHE A 250 -11.48 -15.74 -69.17
C PHE A 250 -9.98 -16.05 -69.09
N LEU A 251 -9.61 -16.98 -68.21
CA LEU A 251 -8.23 -17.44 -68.10
C LEU A 251 -7.89 -18.37 -69.26
N SER A 252 -6.76 -18.12 -69.93
CA SER A 252 -6.15 -19.12 -70.81
C SER A 252 -5.54 -20.26 -69.99
N LEU A 253 -5.11 -21.35 -70.63
CA LEU A 253 -4.45 -22.45 -69.90
C LEU A 253 -3.10 -22.01 -69.30
N ASP A 254 -2.37 -21.15 -70.01
CA ASP A 254 -1.11 -20.59 -69.54
C ASP A 254 -1.35 -19.62 -68.36
N ASP A 255 -2.35 -18.75 -68.46
CA ASP A 255 -2.74 -17.85 -67.35
C ASP A 255 -3.24 -18.63 -66.13
N LEU A 256 -4.00 -19.71 -66.35
CA LEU A 256 -4.47 -20.59 -65.27
C LEU A 256 -3.28 -21.23 -64.55
N GLU A 257 -2.30 -21.74 -65.30
CA GLU A 257 -1.10 -22.35 -64.71
C GLU A 257 -0.32 -21.31 -63.89
N GLU A 258 -0.09 -20.12 -64.43
CA GLU A 258 0.61 -19.03 -63.74
C GLU A 258 -0.15 -18.61 -62.46
N GLU A 259 -1.47 -18.46 -62.54
CA GLU A 259 -2.27 -18.02 -61.39
C GLU A 259 -2.36 -19.08 -60.30
N LEU A 260 -2.47 -20.36 -60.68
CA LEU A 260 -2.40 -21.48 -59.74
C LEU A 260 -1.02 -21.57 -59.08
N GLN A 261 0.07 -21.43 -59.85
CA GLN A 261 1.43 -21.42 -59.31
C GLN A 261 1.63 -20.25 -58.34
N SER A 262 1.20 -19.04 -58.72
CA SER A 262 1.33 -17.83 -57.90
C SER A 262 0.53 -17.94 -56.59
N ARG A 263 -0.74 -18.35 -56.66
CA ARG A 263 -1.67 -18.36 -55.52
C ARG A 263 -1.52 -19.58 -54.61
N LEU A 264 -0.94 -20.69 -55.09
CA LEU A 264 -0.63 -21.88 -54.28
C LEU A 264 0.80 -21.83 -53.72
N ALA A 265 1.81 -21.45 -54.52
CA ALA A 265 3.20 -21.41 -54.05
C ALA A 265 3.51 -20.25 -53.09
N GLY A 266 2.73 -19.16 -53.15
CA GLY A 266 2.97 -17.90 -52.46
C GLY A 266 2.89 -17.92 -50.92
N ARG A 267 2.88 -19.07 -50.24
CA ARG A 267 2.87 -19.13 -48.76
C ARG A 267 3.81 -20.15 -48.11
N GLY A 268 4.68 -20.80 -48.88
CA GLY A 268 5.73 -21.67 -48.37
C GLY A 268 7.06 -20.99 -48.02
N ASP A 269 7.38 -19.85 -48.64
CA ASP A 269 8.66 -19.18 -48.45
C ASP A 269 8.50 -17.71 -48.04
N GLY A 270 8.60 -17.47 -46.73
CA GLY A 270 9.09 -16.21 -46.19
C GLY A 270 10.60 -16.06 -46.36
N GLY A 271 11.13 -16.37 -47.55
CA GLY A 271 12.56 -16.44 -47.81
C GLY A 271 12.90 -16.26 -49.29
N ALA A 272 13.36 -15.05 -49.62
CA ALA A 272 14.16 -14.73 -50.80
C ALA A 272 13.53 -14.96 -52.19
N ARG A 273 12.76 -13.96 -52.66
CA ARG A 273 12.91 -13.48 -54.04
C ARG A 273 13.12 -11.97 -54.03
N ALA A 274 14.16 -11.55 -54.75
CA ALA A 274 14.76 -10.23 -54.71
C ALA A 274 13.74 -9.07 -54.85
N PRO A 275 13.94 -7.95 -54.13
CA PRO A 275 13.01 -6.84 -54.15
C PRO A 275 13.08 -6.11 -55.49
N ARG A 276 11.99 -6.16 -56.27
CA ARG A 276 11.66 -5.08 -57.21
C ARG A 276 10.92 -4.01 -56.42
N ALA A 277 11.39 -2.78 -56.54
CA ALA A 277 11.03 -1.64 -55.71
C ALA A 277 9.53 -1.30 -55.73
N SER A 278 8.88 -1.36 -54.56
CA SER A 278 7.71 -0.54 -54.22
C SER A 278 7.54 -0.45 -52.69
N THR A 279 8.29 0.44 -52.04
CA THR A 279 8.34 0.58 -50.56
C THR A 279 7.18 1.38 -49.96
N ALA A 280 6.36 2.07 -50.76
CA ALA A 280 5.28 2.89 -50.24
C ALA A 280 4.01 2.08 -49.88
N THR A 281 3.70 1.01 -50.61
CA THR A 281 2.44 0.24 -50.46
C THR A 281 2.47 -0.75 -49.30
N ASP A 282 3.64 -1.29 -48.94
CA ASP A 282 3.79 -2.23 -47.83
C ASP A 282 3.87 -1.53 -46.47
N ALA A 283 4.56 -0.40 -46.40
CA ALA A 283 4.55 0.47 -45.22
C ALA A 283 3.12 0.96 -44.92
N TRP A 284 2.35 1.32 -45.96
CA TRP A 284 0.95 1.74 -45.81
C TRP A 284 0.04 0.61 -45.36
N ARG A 285 0.24 -0.63 -45.83
CA ARG A 285 -0.48 -1.82 -45.33
C ARG A 285 -0.17 -2.13 -43.87
N MET A 286 1.09 -2.04 -43.44
CA MET A 286 1.47 -2.20 -42.03
C MET A 286 0.92 -1.06 -41.17
N ALA A 287 1.03 0.19 -41.62
CA ALA A 287 0.47 1.36 -40.93
C ALA A 287 -1.04 1.23 -40.75
N ARG A 288 -1.77 0.78 -41.79
CA ARG A 288 -3.23 0.58 -41.72
C ARG A 288 -3.61 -0.58 -40.79
N ARG A 289 -2.76 -1.61 -40.66
CA ARG A 289 -2.94 -2.69 -39.67
C ARG A 289 -2.69 -2.20 -38.25
N LEU A 290 -1.61 -1.45 -38.03
CA LEU A 290 -1.28 -0.87 -36.72
C LEU A 290 -2.31 0.18 -36.27
N ALA A 291 -2.86 0.97 -37.20
CA ALA A 291 -3.87 1.98 -36.93
C ALA A 291 -5.18 1.42 -36.33
N ALA A 292 -5.49 0.14 -36.55
CA ALA A 292 -6.65 -0.53 -35.95
C ALA A 292 -6.29 -1.28 -34.66
N VAL A 293 -5.11 -1.92 -34.63
CA VAL A 293 -4.68 -2.76 -33.50
C VAL A 293 -4.29 -1.90 -32.30
N VAL A 294 -3.47 -0.87 -32.49
CA VAL A 294 -2.95 -0.02 -31.41
C VAL A 294 -4.06 0.63 -30.57
N PRO A 295 -5.06 1.34 -31.14
CA PRO A 295 -6.10 1.94 -30.31
C PRO A 295 -6.96 0.90 -29.58
N LEU A 296 -7.23 -0.25 -30.20
CA LEU A 296 -7.98 -1.32 -29.56
C LEU A 296 -7.19 -1.94 -28.39
N THR A 297 -5.89 -2.17 -28.56
CA THR A 297 -4.98 -2.62 -27.50
C THR A 297 -4.96 -1.64 -26.33
N LEU A 298 -4.85 -0.34 -26.61
CA LEU A 298 -4.85 0.71 -25.57
C LEU A 298 -6.19 0.75 -24.81
N VAL A 299 -7.31 0.63 -25.51
CA VAL A 299 -8.64 0.61 -24.88
C VAL A 299 -8.81 -0.65 -24.01
N ILE A 300 -8.41 -1.82 -24.50
CA ILE A 300 -8.48 -3.07 -23.73
C ILE A 300 -7.59 -3.00 -22.50
N TRP A 301 -6.35 -2.50 -22.65
CA TRP A 301 -5.43 -2.33 -21.54
C TRP A 301 -6.00 -1.35 -20.50
N PHE A 302 -6.55 -0.20 -20.94
CA PHE A 302 -7.20 0.75 -20.05
C PHE A 302 -8.38 0.13 -19.28
N LEU A 303 -9.25 -0.64 -19.95
CA LEU A 303 -10.36 -1.32 -19.29
C LEU A 303 -9.88 -2.37 -18.28
N ALA A 304 -8.83 -3.11 -18.62
CA ALA A 304 -8.21 -4.08 -17.72
C ALA A 304 -7.57 -3.41 -16.49
N ASP A 305 -6.87 -2.29 -16.69
CA ASP A 305 -6.31 -1.47 -15.61
C ASP A 305 -7.42 -0.99 -14.67
N GLN A 306 -8.51 -0.45 -15.20
CA GLN A 306 -9.65 0.00 -14.41
C GLN A 306 -10.31 -1.15 -13.63
N ALA A 307 -10.42 -2.33 -14.23
CA ALA A 307 -10.98 -3.51 -13.58
C ALA A 307 -10.09 -4.08 -12.46
N SER A 308 -8.78 -3.81 -12.50
CA SER A 308 -7.80 -4.28 -11.51
C SER A 308 -7.74 -3.43 -10.23
N LEU A 309 -8.49 -2.32 -10.19
CA LEU A 309 -8.51 -1.41 -9.06
C LEU A 309 -9.34 -1.97 -7.92
N ILE A 310 -8.75 -1.96 -6.73
CA ILE A 310 -9.41 -2.39 -5.49
C ILE A 310 -9.48 -1.24 -4.50
N ASP A 311 -10.49 -1.33 -3.64
CA ASP A 311 -10.69 -0.45 -2.50
C ASP A 311 -10.36 -1.21 -1.22
N ASP A 312 -9.48 -0.66 -0.39
CA ASP A 312 -9.15 -1.26 0.90
C ASP A 312 -8.82 -0.19 1.94
N THR A 313 -8.82 -0.57 3.22
CA THR A 313 -8.54 0.33 4.34
C THR A 313 -7.14 0.05 4.90
N ILE A 314 -6.36 1.11 5.08
CA ILE A 314 -5.00 1.08 5.63
C ILE A 314 -4.97 1.87 6.94
N ARG A 315 -4.23 1.38 7.93
CA ARG A 315 -3.99 2.08 9.20
C ARG A 315 -2.70 2.89 9.14
N ILE A 316 -2.81 4.19 9.35
CA ILE A 316 -1.67 5.10 9.41
C ILE A 316 -1.59 5.76 10.79
N LEU A 317 -0.38 6.02 11.26
CA LEU A 317 -0.09 6.82 12.43
C LEU A 317 0.60 8.10 11.97
N LEU A 318 -0.05 9.24 12.16
CA LEU A 318 0.47 10.55 11.76
C LEU A 318 1.28 11.15 12.91
N GLU A 319 2.60 11.29 12.73
CA GLU A 319 3.47 11.91 13.73
C GLU A 319 3.89 13.31 13.25
N PRO A 320 3.78 14.36 14.09
CA PRO A 320 4.27 15.67 13.72
C PRO A 320 5.80 15.65 13.57
N ARG A 321 6.31 16.27 12.51
CA ARG A 321 7.75 16.48 12.32
C ARG A 321 8.27 17.41 13.41
N SER A 322 9.35 17.03 14.08
CA SER A 322 10.03 17.87 15.05
C SER A 322 10.70 19.07 14.37
N ASP A 323 10.27 20.30 14.69
CA ASP A 323 10.91 21.55 14.28
C ASP A 323 11.63 22.19 15.48
N PRO A 324 12.84 22.74 15.33
CA PRO A 324 13.52 23.42 16.41
C PRO A 324 12.79 24.66 16.97
N ALA A 325 11.93 25.34 16.21
CA ALA A 325 11.27 26.58 16.62
C ALA A 325 9.84 26.36 17.17
N VAL A 326 9.24 25.20 16.89
CA VAL A 326 7.81 24.97 17.09
C VAL A 326 7.56 23.53 17.54
N GLN A 327 6.72 23.36 18.56
CA GLN A 327 6.23 22.07 19.04
C GLN A 327 4.78 21.88 18.61
N VAL A 328 4.47 20.73 18.03
CA VAL A 328 3.11 20.38 17.59
C VAL A 328 2.59 19.24 18.45
N ASP A 329 1.54 19.51 19.22
CA ASP A 329 0.89 18.52 20.06
C ASP A 329 -0.48 18.16 19.49
N MET A 330 -0.71 16.86 19.30
CA MET A 330 -2.00 16.35 18.84
C MET A 330 -3.03 16.48 19.96
N VAL A 331 -4.22 16.99 19.65
CA VAL A 331 -5.33 17.10 20.62
C VAL A 331 -6.35 16.00 20.42
N ASP A 332 -6.73 15.75 19.16
CA ASP A 332 -7.72 14.73 18.81
C ASP A 332 -7.51 14.30 17.35
N PRO A 333 -7.35 12.99 17.04
CA PRO A 333 -7.33 11.83 17.94
C PRO A 333 -6.00 11.61 18.69
N GLN A 334 -6.07 11.04 19.90
CA GLN A 334 -4.94 10.53 20.67
C GLN A 334 -5.07 9.00 20.91
N PRO A 335 -4.18 8.15 20.37
CA PRO A 335 -3.09 8.46 19.44
C PRO A 335 -3.63 8.89 18.06
N SER A 336 -2.81 9.58 17.27
CA SER A 336 -3.10 10.12 15.94
C SER A 336 -3.21 9.04 14.85
N MET A 337 -4.02 8.02 15.14
CA MET A 337 -4.27 6.87 14.31
C MET A 337 -5.45 7.15 13.39
N PHE A 338 -5.25 6.91 12.09
CA PHE A 338 -6.26 7.11 11.07
C PHE A 338 -6.45 5.84 10.26
N GLU A 339 -7.71 5.52 9.98
CA GLU A 339 -8.09 4.52 8.99
C GLU A 339 -8.38 5.24 7.67
N VAL A 340 -7.56 4.94 6.67
CA VAL A 340 -7.63 5.57 5.34
C VAL A 340 -8.11 4.53 4.34
N ARG A 341 -9.29 4.75 3.77
CA ARG A 341 -9.77 3.96 2.65
C ARG A 341 -9.12 4.49 1.37
N VAL A 342 -8.33 3.64 0.72
CA VAL A 342 -7.62 3.95 -0.51
C VAL A 342 -8.15 3.14 -1.69
N ARG A 343 -8.02 3.68 -2.90
CA ARG A 343 -8.26 3.01 -4.18
C ARG A 343 -6.99 3.01 -5.03
N GLY A 344 -6.59 1.85 -5.52
CA GLY A 344 -5.41 1.73 -6.38
C GLY A 344 -5.25 0.34 -6.98
N THR A 345 -4.09 0.09 -7.58
CA THR A 345 -3.77 -1.22 -8.14
C THR A 345 -3.73 -2.27 -7.03
N THR A 346 -4.16 -3.49 -7.33
CA THR A 346 -4.18 -4.60 -6.37
C THR A 346 -2.83 -4.80 -5.67
N ARG A 347 -1.72 -4.70 -6.42
CA ARG A 347 -0.36 -4.83 -5.89
C ARG A 347 -0.05 -3.75 -4.84
N GLU A 348 -0.23 -2.48 -5.16
CA GLU A 348 0.17 -1.38 -4.26
C GLU A 348 -0.71 -1.28 -3.01
N VAL A 349 -2.00 -1.59 -3.13
CA VAL A 349 -2.91 -1.61 -1.98
C VAL A 349 -2.54 -2.78 -1.04
N LEU A 350 -2.26 -3.97 -1.58
CA LEU A 350 -1.88 -5.13 -0.77
C LEU A 350 -0.50 -4.98 -0.14
N THR A 351 0.50 -4.39 -0.82
CA THR A 351 1.83 -4.18 -0.24
C THR A 351 1.79 -3.22 0.94
N LEU A 352 1.03 -2.14 0.82
CA LEU A 352 0.80 -1.20 1.92
C LEU A 352 -0.03 -1.82 3.06
N LYS A 353 -1.03 -2.62 2.73
CA LYS A 353 -1.82 -3.35 3.73
C LYS A 353 -0.97 -4.36 4.50
N ALA A 354 -0.13 -5.13 3.80
CA ALA A 354 0.81 -6.05 4.41
C ALA A 354 1.80 -5.31 5.33
N GLY A 355 2.34 -4.18 4.87
CA GLY A 355 3.24 -3.34 5.69
C GLY A 355 2.57 -2.65 6.89
N SER A 356 1.24 -2.55 6.90
CA SER A 356 0.45 -1.98 8.01
C SER A 356 -0.30 -3.02 8.85
N ALA A 357 -0.15 -4.31 8.53
CA ALA A 357 -0.90 -5.38 9.19
C ALA A 357 -0.50 -5.57 10.66
N ASP A 358 0.81 -5.53 10.95
CA ASP A 358 1.34 -5.74 12.31
C ASP A 358 1.60 -4.43 13.07
N GLN A 359 1.96 -3.34 12.37
CA GLN A 359 2.18 -2.02 12.97
C GLN A 359 1.62 -0.92 12.07
N PRO A 360 0.98 0.13 12.62
CA PRO A 360 0.48 1.22 11.79
C PRO A 360 1.66 1.92 11.08
N LEU A 361 1.46 2.28 9.81
CA LEU A 361 2.46 3.01 9.03
C LEU A 361 2.69 4.38 9.69
N ARG A 362 3.87 4.54 10.30
CA ARG A 362 4.28 5.81 10.90
C ARG A 362 4.69 6.77 9.80
N ILE A 363 3.95 7.86 9.68
CA ILE A 363 4.21 8.87 8.65
C ILE A 363 4.40 10.21 9.35
N THR A 364 5.58 10.78 9.16
CA THR A 364 5.89 12.11 9.66
C THR A 364 5.27 13.17 8.76
N TRP A 365 4.54 14.11 9.33
CA TRP A 365 3.84 15.18 8.63
C TRP A 365 4.16 16.54 9.25
N MET A 366 4.13 17.61 8.46
CA MET A 366 4.36 18.98 8.92
C MET A 366 3.20 19.87 8.47
N PRO A 367 2.63 20.70 9.37
CA PRO A 367 1.60 21.67 9.00
C PRO A 367 2.04 22.57 7.85
N GLU A 368 1.11 22.91 6.96
CA GLU A 368 1.35 23.91 5.93
C GLU A 368 1.61 25.28 6.57
N ALA A 369 2.33 26.17 5.87
CA ALA A 369 2.78 27.46 6.43
C ALA A 369 1.65 28.34 7.01
N ALA A 370 0.42 28.20 6.51
CA ALA A 370 -0.75 28.90 7.05
C ALA A 370 -1.19 28.39 8.43
N TYR A 371 -1.01 27.10 8.69
CA TYR A 371 -1.40 26.40 9.93
C TYR A 371 -0.22 26.09 10.86
N ALA A 372 1.00 26.51 10.48
CA ALA A 372 2.21 26.41 11.29
C ALA A 372 2.37 27.57 12.29
N LYS A 373 1.42 28.50 12.35
CA LYS A 373 1.44 29.62 13.31
C LYS A 373 1.04 29.16 14.71
N PRO A 374 1.60 29.73 15.79
CA PRO A 374 1.21 29.40 17.16
C PRO A 374 -0.29 29.53 17.38
N GLY A 375 -0.92 28.50 17.96
CA GLY A 375 -2.36 28.42 18.18
C GLY A 375 -2.96 27.03 17.97
N ARG A 376 -4.27 26.91 18.19
CA ARG A 376 -5.03 25.68 17.97
C ARG A 376 -5.56 25.64 16.54
N HIS A 377 -5.25 24.57 15.81
CA HIS A 377 -5.66 24.37 14.43
C HIS A 377 -6.44 23.07 14.28
N THR A 378 -7.29 22.98 13.26
CA THR A 378 -8.07 21.77 12.97
C THR A 378 -8.28 21.59 11.47
N TYR A 379 -7.80 20.48 10.92
CA TYR A 379 -8.15 20.06 9.57
C TYR A 379 -9.47 19.30 9.58
N ARG A 380 -10.30 19.46 8.54
CA ARG A 380 -11.59 18.78 8.41
C ARG A 380 -11.80 18.26 6.99
N GLY A 381 -12.41 17.09 6.89
CA GLY A 381 -12.92 16.53 5.64
C GLY A 381 -11.88 16.48 4.53
N ASP A 382 -12.14 17.23 3.46
CA ASP A 382 -11.34 17.23 2.23
C ASP A 382 -9.91 17.76 2.42
N ASP A 383 -9.69 18.70 3.34
CA ASP A 383 -8.34 19.21 3.63
C ASP A 383 -7.46 18.12 4.24
N LEU A 384 -8.04 17.31 5.14
CA LEU A 384 -7.35 16.17 5.74
C LEU A 384 -7.11 15.07 4.70
N ALA A 385 -8.09 14.79 3.84
CA ALA A 385 -7.92 13.84 2.74
C ALA A 385 -6.83 14.28 1.75
N GLY A 386 -6.73 15.59 1.47
CA GLY A 386 -5.69 16.19 0.64
C GLY A 386 -4.29 16.03 1.24
N ILE A 387 -4.14 16.30 2.54
CA ILE A 387 -2.88 16.10 3.27
C ILE A 387 -2.46 14.64 3.23
N VAL A 388 -3.38 13.73 3.54
CA VAL A 388 -3.12 12.28 3.52
C VAL A 388 -2.76 11.81 2.11
N ALA A 389 -3.44 12.33 1.07
CA ALA A 389 -3.13 12.02 -0.32
C ALA A 389 -1.75 12.53 -0.77
N ALA A 390 -1.28 13.64 -0.19
CA ALA A 390 0.04 14.22 -0.46
C ALA A 390 1.19 13.47 0.26
N LEU A 391 0.89 12.54 1.18
CA LEU A 391 1.93 11.81 1.89
C LEU A 391 2.73 10.93 0.91
N PRO A 392 4.07 10.87 1.01
CA PRO A 392 4.91 10.12 0.07
C PRO A 392 4.50 8.66 -0.11
N PRO A 393 4.16 7.87 0.94
CA PRO A 393 3.76 6.47 0.79
C PRO A 393 2.49 6.25 -0.04
N ILE A 394 1.63 7.27 -0.14
CA ILE A 394 0.35 7.23 -0.87
C ILE A 394 0.55 7.83 -2.28
N GLN A 395 1.18 9.00 -2.36
CA GLN A 395 1.39 9.72 -3.61
C GLN A 395 2.33 8.97 -4.58
N THR A 396 3.45 8.44 -4.08
CA THR A 396 4.45 7.76 -4.93
C THR A 396 3.92 6.46 -5.53
N ARG A 397 2.93 5.84 -4.87
CA ARG A 397 2.25 4.61 -5.30
C ARG A 397 0.99 4.86 -6.12
N GLY A 398 0.67 6.12 -6.43
CA GLY A 398 -0.49 6.48 -7.24
C GLY A 398 -1.83 6.07 -6.62
N LEU A 399 -1.90 5.97 -5.29
CA LEU A 399 -3.11 5.63 -4.57
C LEU A 399 -4.01 6.85 -4.39
N TYR A 400 -5.31 6.63 -4.47
CA TYR A 400 -6.32 7.64 -4.21
C TYR A 400 -6.94 7.46 -2.84
N VAL A 401 -7.00 8.52 -2.05
CA VAL A 401 -7.74 8.52 -0.79
C VAL A 401 -9.22 8.70 -1.11
N ILE A 402 -10.04 7.71 -0.74
CA ILE A 402 -11.51 7.79 -0.85
C ILE A 402 -12.08 8.44 0.41
N LYS A 403 -11.59 8.01 1.58
CA LYS A 403 -12.10 8.48 2.87
C LYS A 403 -11.02 8.36 3.94
N VAL A 404 -10.98 9.31 4.86
CA VAL A 404 -10.15 9.29 6.06
C VAL A 404 -11.08 9.25 7.28
N SER A 405 -10.76 8.39 8.26
CA SER A 405 -11.45 8.34 9.55
C SER A 405 -10.42 8.37 10.68
N PRO A 406 -10.58 9.22 11.70
CA PRO A 406 -11.60 10.26 11.84
C PRO A 406 -11.48 11.39 10.79
N GLU A 407 -12.58 12.12 10.55
CA GLU A 407 -12.69 13.17 9.51
C GLU A 407 -12.12 14.53 9.97
N ALA A 408 -11.60 14.61 11.19
CA ALA A 408 -10.97 15.80 11.74
C ALA A 408 -9.65 15.46 12.43
N LEU A 409 -8.69 16.37 12.32
CA LEU A 409 -7.42 16.32 13.03
C LEU A 409 -7.21 17.68 13.72
N SER A 410 -7.26 17.69 15.04
CA SER A 410 -7.00 18.88 15.87
C SER A 410 -5.63 18.79 16.52
N TYR A 411 -4.84 19.86 16.42
CA TYR A 411 -3.52 19.98 17.03
C TYR A 411 -3.27 21.40 17.53
N VAL A 412 -2.33 21.54 18.45
CA VAL A 412 -1.88 22.83 18.98
C VAL A 412 -0.43 23.02 18.60
N VAL A 413 -0.14 24.21 18.10
CA VAL A 413 1.19 24.64 17.72
C VAL A 413 1.68 25.61 18.79
N GLU A 414 2.76 25.26 19.47
CA GLU A 414 3.37 26.07 20.52
C GLU A 414 4.78 26.52 20.10
N GLU A 415 5.11 27.77 20.44
CA GLU A 415 6.43 28.33 20.20
C GLU A 415 7.44 27.75 21.20
N VAL A 416 8.59 27.28 20.69
CA VAL A 416 9.67 26.74 21.50
C VAL A 416 10.77 27.78 21.63
N VAL A 417 11.12 28.13 22.86
CA VAL A 417 12.19 29.08 23.16
C VAL A 417 13.35 28.33 23.81
N THR A 418 14.57 28.64 23.36
CA THR A 418 15.79 28.14 24.00
C THR A 418 16.34 29.20 24.92
N VAL A 419 16.46 28.88 26.21
CA VAL A 419 16.99 29.78 27.24
C VAL A 419 18.18 29.11 27.92
N THR A 420 19.19 29.89 28.24
CA THR A 420 20.33 29.43 29.04
C THR A 420 20.00 29.60 30.52
N LEU A 421 19.98 28.50 31.27
CA LEU A 421 19.64 28.47 32.69
C LEU A 421 20.82 27.96 33.52
N PRO A 422 21.03 28.50 34.74
CA PRO A 422 22.06 28.03 35.63
C PRO A 422 21.72 26.62 36.17
N ILE A 423 22.75 25.81 36.35
CA ILE A 423 22.61 24.49 36.98
C ILE A 423 22.80 24.66 38.50
N ARG A 424 21.94 24.01 39.30
CA ARG A 424 22.08 23.93 40.76
C ARG A 424 22.14 22.49 41.23
N VAL A 425 22.98 22.26 42.22
CA VAL A 425 23.07 20.97 42.92
C VAL A 425 22.00 20.92 44.01
N GLU A 426 21.20 19.87 43.99
CA GLU A 426 20.31 19.52 45.09
C GLU A 426 20.96 18.38 45.88
N SER A 427 21.38 18.69 47.12
CA SER A 427 22.10 17.75 48.00
C SER A 427 21.22 17.09 49.07
N GLY A 428 19.92 17.41 49.13
CA GLY A 428 19.00 16.85 50.12
C GLY A 428 19.42 17.16 51.57
N PRO A 429 19.46 16.16 52.48
CA PRO A 429 19.84 16.36 53.89
C PRO A 429 21.36 16.52 54.11
N VAL A 430 22.17 16.38 53.06
CA VAL A 430 23.64 16.45 53.11
C VAL A 430 24.08 17.89 52.88
N ARG A 431 24.84 18.46 53.83
CA ARG A 431 25.45 19.77 53.66
C ARG A 431 26.72 19.64 52.83
N VAL A 432 26.77 20.41 51.74
CA VAL A 432 27.90 20.45 50.81
C VAL A 432 28.48 21.87 50.76
N ALA A 433 29.80 21.98 50.55
CA ALA A 433 30.52 23.22 50.30
C ALA A 433 31.31 23.12 48.99
N ASP A 434 31.70 24.28 48.46
CA ASP A 434 32.53 24.41 47.24
C ASP A 434 32.03 23.60 46.05
N ALA A 435 30.71 23.56 45.84
CA ALA A 435 30.10 22.91 44.68
C ALA A 435 30.46 23.67 43.38
N ARG A 436 31.30 23.06 42.55
CA ARG A 436 31.64 23.50 41.19
C ARG A 436 30.98 22.61 40.16
N LEU A 437 30.40 23.24 39.15
CA LEU A 437 29.67 22.61 38.07
C LEU A 437 30.36 22.93 36.75
N GLU A 438 30.65 21.90 35.95
CA GLU A 438 31.22 22.04 34.62
C GLU A 438 30.32 21.31 33.59
N PRO A 439 29.60 22.03 32.71
CA PRO A 439 29.41 23.49 32.70
C PRO A 439 28.49 23.99 33.82
N ALA A 440 28.55 25.29 34.12
CA ALA A 440 27.71 25.94 35.13
C ALA A 440 26.29 26.28 34.62
N GLU A 441 26.10 26.28 33.29
CA GLU A 441 24.85 26.63 32.63
C GLU A 441 24.49 25.58 31.58
N ALA A 442 23.20 25.42 31.33
CA ALA A 442 22.65 24.55 30.29
C ALA A 442 21.67 25.32 29.40
N SER A 443 21.71 25.06 28.09
CA SER A 443 20.71 25.52 27.15
C SER A 443 19.50 24.59 27.19
N VAL A 444 18.34 25.15 27.50
CA VAL A 444 17.09 24.44 27.75
C VAL A 444 16.06 24.95 26.76
N ALA A 445 15.50 24.06 25.94
CA ALA A 445 14.36 24.35 25.08
C ALA A 445 13.05 24.00 25.81
N LEU A 446 12.22 25.01 26.02
CA LEU A 446 10.92 24.92 26.69
C LEU A 446 9.84 25.52 25.80
N ARG A 447 8.59 25.18 26.09
CA ARG A 447 7.43 25.89 25.54
C ARG A 447 7.44 27.31 26.11
N LYS A 448 7.16 28.31 25.28
CA LYS A 448 7.12 29.71 25.72
C LYS A 448 6.10 29.95 26.83
N SER A 449 4.93 29.31 26.73
CA SER A 449 3.88 29.31 27.74
C SER A 449 4.37 28.79 29.11
N ASP A 450 5.11 27.69 29.12
CA ASP A 450 5.68 27.13 30.34
C ASP A 450 6.72 28.08 30.96
N LEU A 451 7.59 28.67 30.15
CA LEU A 451 8.62 29.60 30.61
C LEU A 451 8.03 30.85 31.30
N GLU A 452 6.91 31.37 30.79
CA GLU A 452 6.19 32.50 31.37
C GLU A 452 5.55 32.17 32.72
N LEU A 453 5.15 30.91 32.94
CA LEU A 453 4.58 30.43 34.21
C LEU A 453 5.63 30.14 35.28
N ILE A 454 6.87 29.83 34.89
CA ILE A 454 7.96 29.53 35.83
C ILE A 454 8.48 30.84 36.46
N PRO A 455 8.37 31.01 37.80
CA PRO A 455 8.93 32.16 38.49
C PRO A 455 10.44 32.27 38.27
N GLU A 456 10.98 33.48 38.12
CA GLU A 456 12.41 33.69 37.84
C GLU A 456 13.33 33.01 38.86
N ALA A 457 12.94 32.97 40.14
CA ALA A 457 13.67 32.31 41.20
C ALA A 457 13.80 30.78 41.04
N GLN A 458 12.94 30.15 40.22
CA GLN A 458 12.89 28.70 39.99
C GLN A 458 13.42 28.31 38.59
N ARG A 459 13.88 29.28 37.77
CA ARG A 459 14.45 29.04 36.45
C ARG A 459 15.89 28.52 36.54
N GLN A 460 16.04 27.28 37.00
CA GLN A 460 17.32 26.60 37.16
C GLN A 460 17.18 25.12 36.82
N VAL A 461 18.24 24.54 36.29
CA VAL A 461 18.30 23.10 36.02
C VAL A 461 18.86 22.42 37.26
N THR A 462 18.19 21.38 37.75
CA THR A 462 18.61 20.69 38.97
C THR A 462 19.43 19.46 38.64
N ALA A 463 20.57 19.31 39.32
CA ALA A 463 21.31 18.07 39.42
C ALA A 463 21.00 17.46 40.80
N SER A 464 20.17 16.42 40.84
CA SER A 464 19.73 15.81 42.10
C SER A 464 20.72 14.75 42.59
N LEU A 465 21.64 15.14 43.48
CA LEU A 465 22.66 14.26 44.06
C LEU A 465 22.25 13.68 45.43
N ALA A 466 21.02 13.89 45.86
CA ALA A 466 20.53 13.54 47.19
C ALA A 466 20.65 12.04 47.54
N GLU A 467 20.55 11.13 46.58
CA GLU A 467 20.74 9.68 46.80
C GLU A 467 22.23 9.31 46.79
N THR A 468 22.96 9.79 45.79
CA THR A 468 24.39 9.49 45.61
C THR A 468 25.25 10.00 46.77
N LEU A 469 24.84 11.09 47.43
CA LEU A 469 25.57 11.68 48.54
C LEU A 469 25.31 11.02 49.90
N ARG A 470 24.32 10.12 50.04
CA ARG A 470 24.01 9.49 51.34
C ARG A 470 25.15 8.63 51.87
N ASP A 471 25.90 8.00 50.98
CA ASP A 471 26.95 7.04 51.33
C ASP A 471 28.34 7.68 51.33
N VAL A 472 28.44 9.01 51.12
CA VAL A 472 29.71 9.72 51.04
C VAL A 472 30.09 10.26 52.42
N PRO A 473 31.23 9.83 53.00
CA PRO A 473 31.67 10.31 54.31
C PRO A 473 32.04 11.80 54.28
N ALA A 474 31.73 12.49 55.38
CA ALA A 474 32.04 13.91 55.56
C ALA A 474 33.56 14.19 55.49
N GLY A 475 33.91 15.37 54.97
CA GLY A 475 35.29 15.87 54.82
C GLY A 475 35.97 15.55 53.49
N GLN A 476 35.40 14.68 52.64
CA GLN A 476 35.97 14.34 51.33
C GLN A 476 35.46 15.27 50.22
N VAL A 477 36.39 15.71 49.35
CA VAL A 477 36.06 16.29 48.04
C VAL A 477 35.79 15.15 47.07
N ARG A 478 34.65 15.18 46.38
CA ARG A 478 34.25 14.19 45.38
C ARG A 478 33.88 14.88 44.08
N THR A 479 34.36 14.31 42.98
CA THR A 479 33.96 14.68 41.62
C THR A 479 33.10 13.58 41.04
N PHE A 480 31.88 13.94 40.63
CA PHE A 480 30.94 13.08 39.94
C PHE A 480 30.89 13.50 38.48
N SER A 481 31.42 12.65 37.60
CA SER A 481 31.43 12.93 36.17
C SER A 481 30.17 12.42 35.48
N ARG A 482 29.73 13.12 34.44
CA ARG A 482 28.56 12.82 33.60
C ARG A 482 27.27 12.61 34.40
N PHE A 483 27.02 13.48 35.37
CA PHE A 483 25.78 13.44 36.13
C PHE A 483 24.62 13.92 35.27
N ARG A 484 23.53 13.13 35.20
CA ARG A 484 22.38 13.44 34.35
C ARG A 484 21.58 14.60 34.96
N LEU A 485 21.39 15.66 34.19
CA LEU A 485 20.58 16.80 34.59
C LEU A 485 19.09 16.45 34.54
N ASP A 486 18.31 17.02 35.45
CA ASP A 486 16.87 16.78 35.48
C ASP A 486 16.18 17.39 34.25
N ARG A 487 15.28 16.62 33.63
CA ARG A 487 14.51 17.04 32.43
C ARG A 487 13.20 17.73 32.81
N ARG A 488 13.06 18.15 34.08
CA ARG A 488 11.94 18.93 34.59
C ARG A 488 12.44 20.17 35.32
N ILE A 489 11.78 21.29 35.09
CA ILE A 489 12.07 22.57 35.74
C ILE A 489 10.77 23.08 36.35
N ALA A 490 10.75 23.24 37.67
CA ALA A 490 9.56 23.66 38.42
C ALA A 490 8.28 22.85 38.08
N GLY A 491 8.43 21.55 37.75
CA GLY A 491 7.34 20.66 37.37
C GLY A 491 7.04 20.58 35.86
N TYR A 492 7.59 21.47 35.04
CA TYR A 492 7.39 21.50 33.58
C TYR A 492 8.45 20.67 32.84
N SER A 493 8.05 19.99 31.76
CA SER A 493 8.93 19.10 30.99
C SER A 493 9.81 19.88 30.01
N VAL A 494 11.11 19.61 30.04
CA VAL A 494 12.09 20.15 29.09
C VAL A 494 12.04 19.37 27.77
N LEU A 495 11.85 20.08 26.65
CA LEU A 495 11.81 19.47 25.31
C LEU A 495 13.20 19.02 24.88
N ARG A 496 14.20 19.90 24.98
CA ARG A 496 15.61 19.61 24.67
C ARG A 496 16.52 20.25 25.72
N LEU A 497 17.58 19.53 26.10
CA LEU A 497 18.54 19.97 27.10
C LEU A 497 19.96 19.73 26.56
N SER A 498 20.80 20.75 26.59
CA SER A 498 22.20 20.65 26.17
C SER A 498 23.12 21.45 27.11
N PRO A 499 24.11 20.83 27.75
CA PRO A 499 24.41 19.39 27.73
C PRO A 499 23.40 18.57 28.57
N GLU A 500 23.24 17.29 28.27
CA GLU A 500 22.41 16.37 29.09
C GLU A 500 23.10 15.94 30.40
N PHE A 501 24.41 16.16 30.48
CA PHE A 501 25.25 15.75 31.59
C PHE A 501 26.13 16.90 32.06
N ALA A 502 26.40 16.97 33.36
CA ALA A 502 27.34 17.90 33.97
C ALA A 502 28.28 17.18 34.93
N ASP A 503 29.50 17.71 35.07
CA ASP A 503 30.45 17.25 36.07
C ASP A 503 30.29 18.09 37.33
N VAL A 504 30.14 17.41 38.47
CA VAL A 504 29.87 18.03 39.77
C VAL A 504 31.03 17.74 40.71
N THR A 505 31.78 18.76 41.11
CA THR A 505 32.80 18.64 42.16
C THR A 505 32.30 19.33 43.41
N LEU A 506 32.23 18.63 44.54
CA LEU A 506 31.74 19.19 45.80
C LEU A 506 32.45 18.58 47.00
N GLN A 507 32.46 19.29 48.12
CA GLN A 507 32.92 18.78 49.41
C GLN A 507 31.73 18.49 50.32
N VAL A 508 31.63 17.26 50.83
CA VAL A 508 30.61 16.93 51.83
C VAL A 508 31.08 17.45 53.19
N VAL A 509 30.35 18.39 53.79
CA VAL A 509 30.75 19.06 55.04
C VAL A 509 30.21 18.33 56.26
N ALA A 510 28.93 17.97 56.22
CA ALA A 510 28.25 17.31 57.33
C ALA A 510 27.00 16.57 56.84
N GLN A 511 26.72 15.41 57.42
CA GLN A 511 25.51 14.65 57.17
C GLN A 511 24.61 14.75 58.40
N GLN A 512 23.36 15.21 58.25
CA GLN A 512 22.41 15.18 59.36
C GLN A 512 21.86 13.76 59.51
N VAL A 513 21.96 13.20 60.71
CA VAL A 513 21.46 11.86 61.02
C VAL A 513 20.58 11.93 62.26
N ARG A 514 19.46 11.20 62.21
CA ARG A 514 18.64 10.90 63.37
C ARG A 514 19.06 9.57 63.95
N ARG A 515 19.26 9.52 65.26
CA ARG A 515 19.61 8.30 65.97
C ARG A 515 18.81 8.22 67.26
N ARG A 516 18.17 7.07 67.48
CA ARG A 516 17.65 6.69 68.79
C ARG A 516 18.80 6.16 69.63
N LEU A 517 18.98 6.69 70.84
CA LEU A 517 19.99 6.18 71.76
C LEU A 517 19.58 4.79 72.24
N GLU A 518 20.48 3.82 72.12
CA GLU A 518 20.21 2.41 72.44
C GLU A 518 20.15 2.17 73.96
N GLU A 519 20.91 2.95 74.73
CA GLU A 519 20.90 2.88 76.19
C GLU A 519 19.89 3.89 76.76
N ARG A 520 19.08 3.42 77.72
CA ARG A 520 18.18 4.29 78.47
C ARG A 520 18.96 5.17 79.44
N ILE A 521 18.65 6.46 79.44
CA ILE A 521 19.35 7.44 80.26
C ILE A 521 18.64 7.56 81.60
N ALA A 522 19.37 7.36 82.69
CA ALA A 522 18.85 7.54 84.04
C ALA A 522 18.60 9.04 84.32
N VAL A 523 17.37 9.36 84.72
CA VAL A 523 16.97 10.71 85.10
C VAL A 523 17.46 10.98 86.52
N GLN A 524 18.33 11.98 86.66
CA GLN A 524 18.87 12.39 87.95
C GLN A 524 17.91 13.35 88.68
N VAL A 525 17.79 13.16 89.99
CA VAL A 525 17.04 14.06 90.85
C VAL A 525 17.97 15.16 91.33
N LEU A 526 17.73 16.39 90.91
CA LEU A 526 18.42 17.57 91.45
C LEU A 526 17.49 18.26 92.45
N ALA A 527 17.78 18.10 93.73
CA ALA A 527 17.05 18.71 94.83
C ALA A 527 18.00 19.45 95.76
N SER A 528 17.52 20.53 96.39
CA SER A 528 18.32 21.23 97.40
C SER A 528 18.48 20.38 98.67
N PRO A 529 19.57 20.55 99.46
CA PRO A 529 19.72 19.84 100.73
C PRO A 529 18.54 20.05 101.70
N GLN A 530 17.94 21.25 101.68
CA GLN A 530 16.76 21.59 102.47
C GLN A 530 15.51 20.83 102.01
N PHE A 531 15.37 20.57 100.71
CA PHE A 531 14.28 19.77 100.16
C PHE A 531 14.38 18.31 100.63
N LEU A 532 15.56 17.70 100.57
CA LEU A 532 15.80 16.31 100.98
C LEU A 532 15.67 16.08 102.50
N GLN A 533 15.76 17.14 103.31
CA GLN A 533 15.47 17.08 104.75
C GLN A 533 13.97 17.05 105.03
N ARG A 534 13.15 17.67 104.17
CA ARG A 534 11.71 17.85 104.39
C ARG A 534 10.86 16.83 103.65
N PHE A 535 11.32 16.36 102.49
CA PHE A 535 10.55 15.48 101.62
C PHE A 535 11.33 14.23 101.24
N GLU A 536 10.62 13.12 101.14
CA GLU A 536 11.08 11.87 100.56
C GLU A 536 10.41 11.68 99.19
N LEU A 537 11.20 11.37 98.17
CA LEU A 537 10.74 11.19 96.80
C LEU A 537 10.42 9.70 96.57
N GLU A 538 9.15 9.39 96.34
CA GLU A 538 8.71 8.06 95.95
C GLU A 538 8.59 7.99 94.42
N GLN A 539 9.27 7.00 93.82
CA GLN A 539 9.20 6.68 92.40
C GLN A 539 8.16 5.57 92.19
N ARG A 540 7.28 5.72 91.20
CA ARG A 540 6.24 4.72 90.91
C ARG A 540 6.83 3.39 90.43
N ASP A 541 7.78 3.49 89.50
CA ASP A 541 8.59 2.40 88.98
C ASP A 541 9.97 2.97 88.63
N ALA A 542 11.04 2.30 89.08
CA ALA A 542 12.41 2.70 88.77
C ALA A 542 12.70 2.65 87.25
N ASN A 543 11.98 1.82 86.49
CA ASN A 543 12.12 1.73 85.04
C ASN A 543 11.54 2.95 84.30
N GLU A 544 10.59 3.68 84.90
CA GLU A 544 10.04 4.92 84.30
C GLU A 544 11.05 6.07 84.34
N TRP A 545 12.08 5.98 85.19
CA TRP A 545 13.16 6.97 85.31
C TRP A 545 14.35 6.67 84.39
N LEU A 546 14.18 5.73 83.46
CA LEU A 546 15.12 5.38 82.40
C LEU A 546 14.50 5.80 81.06
N ILE A 547 14.85 6.99 80.57
CA ILE A 547 14.25 7.57 79.37
C ILE A 547 14.99 7.17 78.09
N GLU A 548 14.23 6.94 77.03
CA GLU A 548 14.75 6.75 75.68
C GLU A 548 14.69 8.08 74.92
N LEU A 549 15.78 8.46 74.28
CA LEU A 549 15.89 9.72 73.54
C LEU A 549 16.16 9.47 72.06
N GLU A 550 15.51 10.26 71.22
CA GLU A 550 15.86 10.38 69.81
C GLU A 550 16.52 11.74 69.58
N VAL A 551 17.69 11.72 68.95
CA VAL A 551 18.49 12.92 68.71
C VAL A 551 18.78 13.11 67.23
N GLU A 552 18.84 14.36 66.80
CA GLU A 552 19.20 14.76 65.44
C GLU A 552 20.42 15.69 65.49
N GLY A 553 21.38 15.45 64.60
CA GLY A 553 22.55 16.29 64.49
C GLY A 553 23.54 15.79 63.44
N ASP A 554 24.71 16.40 63.41
CA ASP A 554 25.82 15.98 62.55
C ASP A 554 26.24 14.54 62.88
N GLN A 555 26.32 13.67 61.87
CA GLN A 555 26.62 12.23 61.97
C GLN A 555 27.86 11.97 62.84
N ALA A 556 28.93 12.74 62.66
CA ALA A 556 30.15 12.56 63.46
C ALA A 556 29.91 12.79 64.96
N ARG A 557 29.07 13.78 65.30
CA ARG A 557 28.72 14.11 66.69
C ARG A 557 27.72 13.13 67.28
N VAL A 558 26.71 12.73 66.49
CA VAL A 558 25.68 11.76 66.91
C VAL A 558 26.25 10.34 67.04
N ALA A 559 27.23 9.97 66.21
CA ALA A 559 27.94 8.70 66.32
C ALA A 559 28.86 8.65 67.55
N ALA A 560 29.54 9.76 67.86
CA ALA A 560 30.43 9.86 69.02
C ALA A 560 29.70 10.09 70.35
N LEU A 561 28.41 10.41 70.32
CA LEU A 561 27.62 10.70 71.52
C LEU A 561 27.55 9.46 72.42
N GLN A 562 28.16 9.53 73.60
CA GLN A 562 28.02 8.50 74.61
C GLN A 562 26.92 8.87 75.62
N PRO A 563 26.26 7.89 76.24
CA PRO A 563 25.23 8.14 77.26
C PRO A 563 25.68 9.05 78.40
N LYS A 564 26.96 8.99 78.79
CA LYS A 564 27.58 9.85 79.81
C LYS A 564 27.65 11.34 79.43
N ASP A 565 27.62 11.64 78.13
CA ASP A 565 27.70 13.01 77.61
C ASP A 565 26.33 13.70 77.59
N THR A 566 25.27 12.92 77.86
CA THR A 566 23.90 13.40 77.98
C THR A 566 23.48 13.38 79.44
N ARG A 567 22.95 14.50 79.94
CA ARG A 567 22.43 14.58 81.31
C ARG A 567 20.94 14.81 81.26
N ALA A 568 20.19 13.91 81.86
CA ALA A 568 18.76 14.05 82.07
C ALA A 568 18.50 14.28 83.55
N PHE A 569 17.80 15.35 83.91
CA PHE A 569 17.46 15.62 85.29
C PHE A 569 16.10 16.28 85.47
N VAL A 570 15.52 16.05 86.63
CA VAL A 570 14.35 16.77 87.13
C VAL A 570 14.78 17.59 88.33
N MET A 571 14.42 18.87 88.31
CA MET A 571 14.74 19.80 89.39
C MET A 571 13.55 19.94 90.32
N PHE A 572 13.78 19.74 91.61
CA PHE A 572 12.77 19.90 92.65
C PHE A 572 13.13 21.07 93.58
N THR A 573 12.15 21.93 93.83
CA THR A 573 12.29 23.15 94.63
C THR A 573 11.31 23.14 95.82
N LEU A 574 11.59 23.95 96.84
CA LEU A 574 10.88 23.96 98.14
C LEU A 574 9.42 24.44 98.08
N ASP A 575 9.02 25.03 96.96
CA ASP A 575 7.66 25.51 96.66
C ASP A 575 6.70 24.38 96.28
N GLN A 576 7.19 23.15 96.09
CA GLN A 576 6.35 22.01 95.75
C GLN A 576 5.58 21.47 96.96
N THR A 577 4.30 21.14 96.71
CA THR A 577 3.39 20.62 97.74
C THR A 577 3.38 19.08 97.76
N PRO A 578 3.49 18.43 98.92
CA PRO A 578 3.30 16.98 99.05
C PRO A 578 1.85 16.61 98.72
N GLY A 579 1.63 15.41 98.21
CA GLY A 579 0.29 14.94 97.79
C GLY A 579 0.21 13.42 97.71
N ALA A 580 -1.02 12.89 97.79
CA ALA A 580 -1.27 11.44 97.80
C ALA A 580 -1.16 10.77 96.42
N ASP A 581 -1.21 11.53 95.33
CA ASP A 581 -1.17 11.03 93.96
C ASP A 581 0.18 11.26 93.28
N PHE A 582 0.54 10.40 92.33
CA PHE A 582 1.71 10.60 91.48
C PHE A 582 1.47 11.76 90.50
N ARG A 583 2.48 12.62 90.33
CA ARG A 583 2.49 13.77 89.40
C ARG A 583 3.56 13.57 88.34
N SER A 584 3.37 14.16 87.16
CA SER A 584 4.40 14.21 86.11
C SER A 584 5.32 15.42 86.29
N ALA A 585 6.62 15.24 86.05
CA ALA A 585 7.57 16.34 85.89
C ALA A 585 8.29 16.23 84.54
N PRO A 586 8.46 17.34 83.81
CA PRO A 586 9.25 17.36 82.59
C PRO A 586 10.73 17.17 82.91
N VAL A 587 11.38 16.30 82.16
CA VAL A 587 12.81 16.03 82.28
C VAL A 587 13.57 17.05 81.44
N THR A 588 14.50 17.74 82.09
CA THR A 588 15.46 18.59 81.36
C THR A 588 16.57 17.71 80.82
N VAL A 589 16.70 17.67 79.50
CA VAL A 589 17.79 16.97 78.81
C VAL A 589 18.82 17.97 78.34
N VAL A 590 20.07 17.83 78.79
CA VAL A 590 21.21 18.61 78.32
C VAL A 590 22.00 17.76 77.34
N LEU A 591 22.02 18.20 76.08
CA LEU A 591 22.75 17.60 74.98
C LEU A 591 24.00 18.42 74.63
N PRO A 592 25.05 17.80 74.06
CA PRO A 592 26.22 18.53 73.54
C PRO A 592 25.87 19.48 72.40
N GLN A 593 26.69 20.51 72.19
CA GLN A 593 26.46 21.48 71.11
C GLN A 593 26.37 20.81 69.74
N GLY A 594 25.33 21.16 68.97
CA GLY A 594 25.11 20.62 67.62
C GLY A 594 24.37 19.28 67.57
N VAL A 595 23.83 18.82 68.70
CA VAL A 595 22.88 17.71 68.79
C VAL A 595 21.60 18.23 69.44
N ASN A 596 20.46 18.00 68.79
CA ASN A 596 19.16 18.45 69.27
C ASN A 596 18.26 17.24 69.58
N LEU A 597 17.34 17.42 70.53
CA LEU A 597 16.31 16.43 70.82
C LEU A 597 15.25 16.44 69.73
N VAL A 598 14.85 15.26 69.26
CA VAL A 598 13.74 15.07 68.32
C VAL A 598 12.47 14.84 69.13
N GLY A 599 11.52 15.78 69.06
CA GLY A 599 10.23 15.68 69.76
C GLY A 599 10.17 16.44 71.10
N PRO A 600 9.03 16.35 71.82
CA PRO A 600 8.83 17.03 73.10
C PRO A 600 9.71 16.43 74.23
N PRO A 601 10.03 17.21 75.29
CA PRO A 601 10.81 16.71 76.41
C PRO A 601 10.05 15.57 77.13
N PRO A 602 10.72 14.47 77.51
CA PRO A 602 10.08 13.35 78.21
C PRO A 602 9.65 13.75 79.63
N GLU A 603 8.66 13.05 80.18
CA GLU A 603 8.15 13.29 81.53
C GLU A 603 8.29 12.02 82.40
N VAL A 604 8.53 12.21 83.71
CA VAL A 604 8.61 11.10 84.69
C VAL A 604 7.58 11.29 85.80
N GLN A 605 7.09 10.18 86.37
CA GLN A 605 6.13 10.21 87.47
C GLN A 605 6.81 10.14 88.84
N TYR A 606 6.37 10.99 89.75
CA TYR A 606 6.90 11.10 91.11
C TYR A 606 5.81 11.41 92.14
N ARG A 607 6.04 11.02 93.39
CA ARG A 607 5.24 11.45 94.55
C ARG A 607 6.17 11.99 95.63
N LEU A 608 5.75 13.07 96.29
CA LEU A 608 6.48 13.66 97.43
C LEU A 608 5.79 13.32 98.74
N LEU A 609 6.50 12.62 99.62
CA LEU A 609 6.10 12.30 100.98
C LEU A 609 6.81 13.25 101.95
N VAL A 610 6.18 13.61 103.07
CA VAL A 610 6.84 14.40 104.12
C VAL A 610 7.71 13.46 104.93
N ARG A 611 8.99 13.81 105.12
CA ARG A 611 9.93 13.01 105.88
C ARG A 611 9.60 13.14 107.38
N GLU A 612 9.00 12.11 107.97
CA GLU A 612 8.78 12.07 109.42
C GLU A 612 10.14 11.89 110.12
N SER A 613 10.51 12.86 110.96
CA SER A 613 11.71 12.79 111.77
C SER A 613 11.66 11.58 112.70
N ALA A 614 12.46 10.55 112.42
CA ALA A 614 12.79 9.51 113.39
C ALA A 614 13.56 10.17 114.55
N THR A 615 12.81 10.48 115.61
CA THR A 615 13.29 10.99 116.90
C THR A 615 13.94 9.83 117.69
N PRO A 616 14.84 10.11 118.64
CA PRO A 616 14.51 10.91 119.83
C PRO A 616 14.89 12.38 119.76
#